data_AF-A0ABD0QRE9-F1
#
_entry.id   AF-A0ABD0QRE9-F1
#
_cell.length_a   1.000
_cell.length_b   1.000
_cell.length_c   1.000
_cell.angle_alpha   90.00
_cell.angle_beta   90.00
_cell.angle_gamma   90.00
#
_symmetry.space_group_name_H-M   'P 1'
#
loop_
_entity.id
_entity.type
_entity.pdbx_description
1 polymer ?
#
loop_
_entity_poly.entity_id
_entity_poly.type
_entity_poly.pdbx_seq_one_letter_code
_entity_poly.pdbx_strand_id
1 'polypeptide(L)' 'TQHLERLKVVLGRLKRKGLKAELEKCAFFKQQFKYLGHVASSQGVATDPSKVEVVSKWGRP' A
#
# COMPACT_ATOMS: atom_id res chain seq x y z
N THR A 1 -18.76 5.88 -4.77
CA THR A 1 -18.81 5.11 -6.04
C THR A 1 -17.49 5.11 -6.81
N GLN A 2 -16.79 6.24 -6.97
CA GLN A 2 -15.53 6.34 -7.75
C GLN A 2 -14.47 5.27 -7.42
N HIS A 3 -14.28 4.93 -6.14
CA HIS A 3 -13.29 3.92 -5.73
C HIS A 3 -13.59 2.52 -6.32
N LEU A 4 -14.86 2.10 -6.32
CA LEU A 4 -15.29 0.81 -6.89
C LEU A 4 -15.06 0.76 -8.40
N GLU A 5 -15.34 1.85 -9.11
CA GLU A 5 -15.10 1.93 -10.56
C GLU A 5 -13.60 1.82 -10.89
N ARG A 6 -12.75 2.51 -10.14
CA ARG A 6 -11.29 2.37 -10.28
C ARG A 6 -10.84 0.94 -10.01
N LEU A 7 -11.39 0.30 -8.98
CA LEU A 7 -11.08 -1.08 -8.63
C LEU A 7 -11.42 -2.05 -9.76
N LYS A 8 -12.64 -1.94 -10.32
CA LYS A 8 -13.09 -2.74 -11.47
C LYS A 8 -12.14 -2.61 -12.66
N VAL A 9 -11.71 -1.37 -12.98
CA VAL A 9 -10.78 -1.11 -14.09
C VAL A 9 -9.42 -1.77 -13.84
N VAL A 10 -8.85 -1.61 -12.65
CA VAL A 10 -7.52 -2.17 -12.31
C VAL A 10 -7.56 -3.70 -12.29
N LEU A 11 -8.51 -4.30 -11.57
CA LEU A 11 -8.66 -5.75 -11.51
C LEU A 11 -8.95 -6.36 -12.90
N GLY A 12 -9.74 -5.66 -13.71
CA GLY A 12 -9.98 -6.06 -15.11
C GLY A 12 -8.70 -6.05 -15.96
N ARG A 13 -7.81 -5.06 -15.77
CA ARG A 13 -6.50 -5.01 -16.45
C ARG A 13 -5.59 -6.16 -16.02
N LEU A 14 -5.51 -6.45 -14.71
CA LEU A 14 -4.73 -7.58 -14.19
C LEU A 14 -5.22 -8.91 -14.79
N LYS A 15 -6.54 -9.14 -14.78
CA LYS A 15 -7.16 -10.33 -15.36
C LYS A 15 -6.82 -10.51 -16.84
N ARG A 16 -6.91 -9.44 -17.66
CA ARG A 16 -6.57 -9.49 -19.10
C ARG A 16 -5.11 -9.82 -19.37
N LYS A 17 -4.20 -9.53 -18.43
CA LYS A 17 -2.77 -9.81 -18.54
C LYS A 17 -2.36 -11.12 -17.84
N GLY A 18 -3.31 -11.90 -17.32
CA GLY A 18 -3.03 -13.14 -16.59
C GLY A 18 -2.39 -12.93 -15.22
N LEU A 19 -2.41 -11.70 -14.69
CA LEU A 19 -1.87 -11.38 -13.36
C LEU A 19 -2.92 -11.65 -12.28
N LYS A 20 -2.48 -12.20 -11.15
CA LYS A 20 -3.31 -12.46 -9.97
C LYS A 20 -2.83 -11.60 -8.80
N ALA A 21 -3.78 -11.05 -8.06
CA ALA A 21 -3.50 -10.40 -6.78
C ALA A 21 -3.70 -11.42 -5.65
N GLU A 22 -2.76 -11.46 -4.72
CA GLU A 22 -2.86 -12.30 -3.53
C GLU A 22 -3.75 -11.60 -2.50
N LEU A 23 -4.92 -12.18 -2.21
CA LEU A 23 -5.97 -11.51 -1.43
C LEU A 23 -5.50 -11.17 -0.01
N GLU A 24 -4.69 -12.03 0.61
CA GLU A 24 -4.14 -11.81 1.95
C GLU A 24 -3.23 -10.58 2.05
N LYS A 25 -2.60 -10.19 0.94
CA LYS A 25 -1.73 -8.99 0.87
C LYS A 25 -2.49 -7.74 0.41
N CYS A 26 -3.76 -7.87 0.04
CA CYS A 26 -4.57 -6.76 -0.43
C CYS A 26 -5.27 -6.04 0.72
N ALA A 27 -5.24 -4.71 0.71
CA ALA A 27 -5.97 -3.88 1.67
C ALA A 27 -6.94 -2.96 0.91
N PHE A 28 -8.24 -3.17 1.08
CA PHE A 28 -9.29 -2.37 0.44
C PHE A 28 -10.04 -1.51 1.46
N PHE A 29 -10.56 -0.36 1.00
CA PHE A 29 -11.40 0.56 1.79
C PHE A 29 -10.79 0.98 3.15
N LYS A 30 -9.47 1.11 3.21
CA LYS A 30 -8.77 1.61 4.40
C LYS A 30 -8.57 3.12 4.31
N GLN A 31 -8.70 3.80 5.45
CA GLN A 31 -8.36 5.23 5.55
C GLN A 31 -6.85 5.48 5.56
N GLN A 32 -6.07 4.47 5.96
CA GLN A 32 -4.61 4.48 5.93
C GLN A 32 -4.06 3.10 5.58
N PHE A 33 -2.95 3.03 4.86
CA PHE A 33 -2.27 1.77 4.53
C PHE A 33 -0.77 1.96 4.37
N LYS A 34 -0.01 0.88 4.60
CA LYS A 34 1.43 0.83 4.38
C LYS A 34 1.73 0.49 2.92
N TYR A 35 2.62 1.23 2.28
CA TYR A 35 3.05 0.99 0.91
C TYR A 35 4.50 1.43 0.72
N LEU A 36 5.37 0.52 0.27
CA LEU A 36 6.80 0.75 0.01
C LEU A 36 7.59 1.34 1.21
N GLY A 37 7.12 1.15 2.45
CA GLY A 37 7.72 1.75 3.64
C GLY A 37 7.24 3.16 3.97
N HIS A 38 6.15 3.58 3.34
CA HIS A 38 5.40 4.77 3.68
C HIS A 38 4.03 4.38 4.22
N VAL A 39 3.40 5.30 4.94
CA VAL A 39 2.00 5.25 5.31
C VAL A 39 1.28 6.30 4.48
N ALA A 40 0.32 5.86 3.66
CA ALA A 40 -0.55 6.74 2.89
C ALA A 40 -1.88 6.90 3.63
N SER A 41 -2.37 8.13 3.75
CA SER A 41 -3.63 8.49 4.41
C SER A 41 -4.31 9.67 3.69
N SER A 42 -5.46 10.12 4.19
CA SER A 42 -6.13 11.33 3.71
C SER A 42 -5.31 12.62 3.92
N GLN A 43 -4.34 12.61 4.83
CA GLN A 43 -3.47 13.76 5.11
C GLN A 43 -2.21 13.79 4.22
N GLY A 44 -2.01 12.78 3.37
CA GLY A 44 -0.85 12.67 2.48
C GLY A 44 -0.05 11.40 2.69
N VAL A 45 1.24 11.46 2.39
CA VAL A 45 2.18 10.33 2.50
C VAL A 45 3.23 10.65 3.54
N ALA A 46 3.38 9.77 4.54
CA ALA A 46 4.39 9.87 5.59
C ALA A 46 5.34 8.66 5.56
N THR A 47 6.54 8.79 6.08
CA THR A 47 7.48 7.66 6.25
C THR A 47 6.95 6.72 7.34
N ASP A 48 7.04 5.40 7.12
CA ASP A 48 6.66 4.41 8.14
C ASP A 48 7.55 4.57 9.38
N PRO A 49 6.99 4.87 10.56
CA PRO A 49 7.76 5.05 11.80
C PRO A 49 8.64 3.85 12.13
N SER A 50 8.20 2.64 11.78
CA SER A 50 8.99 1.43 12.02
C SER A 50 10.28 1.38 11.21
N LYS A 51 10.31 1.96 10.01
CA LYS A 51 11.56 2.10 9.24
C LYS A 51 12.50 3.14 9.85
N VAL A 52 11.95 4.24 10.35
CA VAL A 52 12.74 5.30 11.02
C VAL A 52 13.40 4.74 12.28
N GLU A 53 12.67 3.94 13.06
CA GLU A 53 13.16 3.33 14.29
C GLU A 53 14.34 2.36 14.04
N VAL A 54 14.28 1.56 12.97
CA VAL A 54 15.38 0.66 12.59
C VAL A 54 16.67 1.43 12.31
N VAL A 55 16.59 2.55 11.58
CA VAL A 55 17.76 3.40 11.29
C VAL A 55 18.26 4.08 12.57
N SER A 56 17.34 4.57 13.41
CA SER A 56 17.72 5.24 14.66
C SER A 56 18.42 4.32 15.66
N LYS A 57 18.11 3.02 15.63
CA LYS A 57 18.72 2.00 16.52
C LYS A 57 19.92 1.31 15.88
N TRP A 58 20.32 1.71 14.67
CA TRP A 58 21.45 1.09 14.00
C TRP A 58 22.74 1.38 14.76
N GLY A 59 23.43 0.32 15.21
CA GLY A 59 24.72 0.45 15.88
C GLY A 59 25.76 1.06 14.96
N ARG A 60 26.74 1.79 15.51
CA ARG A 60 27.86 2.27 14.69
C ARG A 60 28.54 1.07 14.00
N PRO A 61 28.83 1.15 12.69
CA PRO A 61 29.51 0.07 11.98
C PRO A 61 30.81 -0.35 12.65
#